data_AF-A0A960JAA3-F1
#
_entry.id   AF-A0A960JAA3-F1
#
_cell.length_a   1.000
_cell.length_b   1.000
_cell.length_c   1.000
_cell.angle_alpha   90.00
_cell.angle_beta   90.00
_cell.angle_gamma   90.00
#
_symmetry.space_group_name_H-M   'P 1'
#
loop_
_entity.id
_entity.type
_entity.pdbx_description
1 polymer ?
#
loop_
_entity_poly.entity_id
_entity_poly.type
_entity_poly.pdbx_seq_one_letter_code
_entity_poly.pdbx_strand_id
1 'polypeptide(L)'
;MSDKSKSGSLLWWALPPLLLYAVYWKGLFVWFHGDDFTLIEHVRAPAEHFWALLFEPRAQGTYRTLSERLFFYWFYQWFGLNGFPFRVMAFGTQVVNLWLFGALLRRTGLTQAAALAASCLWAIHHGLSGTMSWSSSYNQALFSLFLLVSLLSFQAFLRSGNVGYYLLQWVTFLAGFLALETIVIYPALALGYALAFERKRWAWALPMFLGSALIAWVQLQATPPGAGGGAYHMSLNPLHWIGALRFYCELAFAGSSSAWAAWLIAVPLAAFAGWKGLQGEAAALFGWFWFLVGLTPYLPLGEHLSDYYLFLPSAGLAIAGGLALVAAWRAGWGARAAAAALLAIFLVGSLRYSESIVDYSYRTSIRCRNLVTGLRYARVRHPDKTILLTSMDEVFFYASIYHDLFKLAGVWDVYLAPDANSVSQRPDRANIDRFFLAPDDALRATLRHDVAVYDASGMRLRGATSLYEAYAPGRLATMLETE
;
A
#
# COMPACT_ATOMS: atom_id res chain seq x y z
N MET A 1 -6.23 4.89 46.12
CA MET A 1 -6.35 3.83 45.08
C MET A 1 -6.82 4.39 43.72
N SER A 2 -6.20 5.45 43.17
CA SER A 2 -6.69 6.10 41.92
C SER A 2 -5.66 6.19 40.77
N ASP A 3 -4.40 5.79 40.98
CA ASP A 3 -3.34 6.06 39.99
C ASP A 3 -3.01 4.86 39.07
N LYS A 4 -3.17 3.63 39.57
CA LYS A 4 -2.85 2.41 38.79
C LYS A 4 -3.82 2.14 37.62
N SER A 5 -5.07 2.64 37.67
CA SER A 5 -6.04 2.42 36.59
C SER A 5 -5.85 3.39 35.40
N LYS A 6 -5.33 4.60 35.64
CA LYS A 6 -5.07 5.59 34.58
C LYS A 6 -3.82 5.25 33.78
N SER A 7 -2.74 4.83 34.45
CA SER A 7 -1.50 4.37 33.82
C SER A 7 -1.73 3.18 32.86
N GLY A 8 -2.51 2.18 33.29
CA GLY A 8 -2.84 1.02 32.44
C GLY A 8 -3.70 1.38 31.23
N SER A 9 -4.52 2.43 31.32
CA SER A 9 -5.29 2.95 30.18
C SER A 9 -4.46 3.77 29.20
N LEU A 10 -3.42 4.47 29.67
CA LEU A 10 -2.54 5.26 28.78
C LEU A 10 -1.63 4.35 27.96
N LEU A 11 -0.99 3.37 28.60
CA LEU A 11 -0.16 2.36 27.95
C LEU A 11 -0.93 1.59 26.87
N TRP A 12 -2.20 1.29 27.12
CA TRP A 12 -3.08 0.63 26.17
C TRP A 12 -3.20 1.36 24.83
N TRP A 13 -3.40 2.68 24.89
CA TRP A 13 -3.63 3.50 23.71
C TRP A 13 -2.34 4.00 23.06
N ALA A 14 -1.26 4.12 23.84
CA ALA A 14 0.02 4.61 23.36
C ALA A 14 0.88 3.50 22.76
N LEU A 15 0.86 2.27 23.30
CA LEU A 15 1.82 1.24 22.92
C LEU A 15 1.74 0.84 21.43
N PRO A 16 0.57 0.50 20.84
CA PRO A 16 0.53 0.13 19.43
C PRO A 16 0.97 1.28 18.49
N PRO A 17 0.54 2.54 18.66
CA PRO A 17 1.09 3.67 17.92
C PRO A 17 2.61 3.84 18.09
N LEU A 18 3.14 3.70 19.30
CA LEU A 18 4.59 3.80 19.54
C LEU A 18 5.36 2.71 18.78
N LEU A 19 4.83 1.49 18.72
CA LEU A 19 5.41 0.40 17.93
C LEU A 19 5.33 0.70 16.43
N LEU A 20 4.20 1.22 15.94
CA LEU A 20 4.06 1.67 14.55
C LEU A 20 5.16 2.68 14.20
N TYR A 21 5.34 3.71 15.02
CA TYR A 21 6.40 4.68 14.79
C TYR A 21 7.79 4.05 14.89
N ALA A 22 8.05 3.21 15.89
CA ALA A 22 9.36 2.57 16.07
C ALA A 22 9.77 1.72 14.85
N VAL A 23 8.82 1.00 14.24
CA VAL A 23 9.09 0.15 13.08
C VAL A 23 9.17 0.96 11.78
N TYR A 24 8.26 1.91 11.59
CA TYR A 24 8.08 2.56 10.29
C TYR A 24 8.58 4.02 10.22
N TRP A 25 9.27 4.55 11.22
CA TRP A 25 9.62 5.98 11.29
C TRP A 25 10.28 6.56 10.03
N LYS A 26 11.15 5.81 9.33
CA LYS A 26 11.76 6.26 8.06
C LYS A 26 10.69 6.60 7.01
N GLY A 27 9.57 5.89 7.04
CA GLY A 27 8.38 6.11 6.25
C GLY A 27 7.75 7.50 6.40
N LEU A 28 7.96 8.19 7.54
CA LEU A 28 7.53 9.58 7.72
C LEU A 28 8.31 10.57 6.85
N PHE A 29 9.53 10.21 6.47
CA PHE A 29 10.46 11.07 5.73
C PHE A 29 10.59 10.67 4.26
N VAL A 30 9.80 9.71 3.81
CA VAL A 30 9.71 9.34 2.40
C VAL A 30 9.12 10.50 1.61
N TRP A 31 9.80 10.88 0.53
CA TRP A 31 9.29 11.82 -0.46
C TRP A 31 8.40 11.08 -1.49
N PHE A 32 8.11 11.69 -2.63
CA PHE A 32 7.30 11.06 -3.67
C PHE A 32 8.11 10.06 -4.52
N HIS A 33 7.47 8.96 -4.91
CA HIS A 33 8.01 7.98 -5.86
C HIS A 33 6.89 7.18 -6.55
N GLY A 34 7.20 6.57 -7.70
CA GLY A 34 6.25 5.76 -8.46
C GLY A 34 4.99 6.53 -8.86
N ASP A 35 3.81 5.95 -8.60
CA ASP A 35 2.52 6.55 -8.93
C ASP A 35 2.22 7.87 -8.21
N ASP A 36 3.00 8.25 -7.19
CA ASP A 36 2.84 9.56 -6.55
C ASP A 36 2.99 10.69 -7.58
N PHE A 37 3.86 10.50 -8.58
CA PHE A 37 4.12 11.50 -9.60
C PHE A 37 2.95 11.69 -10.56
N THR A 38 2.36 10.59 -11.02
CA THR A 38 1.19 10.65 -11.90
C THR A 38 0.03 11.28 -11.15
N LEU A 39 -0.23 10.90 -9.89
CA LEU A 39 -1.31 11.48 -9.09
C LEU A 39 -1.13 12.99 -8.86
N ILE A 40 0.10 13.45 -8.57
CA ILE A 40 0.38 14.88 -8.41
C ILE A 40 0.21 15.64 -9.74
N GLU A 41 0.66 15.07 -10.86
CA GLU A 41 0.49 15.69 -12.17
C GLU A 41 -0.99 15.94 -12.48
N HIS A 42 -1.84 14.95 -12.25
CA HIS A 42 -3.28 15.07 -12.53
C HIS A 42 -3.93 16.20 -11.74
N VAL A 43 -3.57 16.38 -10.47
CA VAL A 43 -4.19 17.39 -9.60
C VAL A 43 -3.63 18.80 -9.81
N ARG A 44 -2.63 18.97 -10.69
CA ARG A 44 -2.17 20.29 -11.15
C ARG A 44 -3.08 20.92 -12.20
N ALA A 45 -4.05 20.17 -12.72
CA ALA A 45 -5.02 20.70 -13.68
C ALA A 45 -5.78 21.92 -13.09
N PRO A 46 -6.16 22.91 -13.94
CA PRO A 46 -6.88 24.08 -13.50
C PRO A 46 -8.19 23.74 -12.76
N ALA A 47 -8.59 24.59 -11.82
CA ALA A 47 -9.78 24.38 -10.96
C ALA A 47 -11.10 24.25 -11.75
N GLU A 48 -11.15 24.71 -12.99
CA GLU A 48 -12.32 24.56 -13.88
C GLU A 48 -12.65 23.09 -14.20
N HIS A 49 -11.65 22.19 -14.11
CA HIS A 49 -11.82 20.75 -14.31
C HIS A 49 -11.97 19.98 -13.00
N PHE A 50 -12.20 20.65 -11.87
CA PHE A 50 -12.23 20.02 -10.55
C PHE A 50 -13.23 18.86 -10.44
N TRP A 51 -14.46 19.03 -10.90
CA TRP A 51 -15.47 17.97 -10.82
C TRP A 51 -15.14 16.78 -11.72
N ALA A 52 -14.60 17.03 -12.90
CA ALA A 52 -14.10 15.97 -13.78
C ALA A 52 -12.91 15.25 -13.13
N LEU A 53 -11.95 16.00 -12.59
CA LEU A 53 -10.81 15.48 -11.85
C LEU A 53 -11.25 14.50 -10.75
N LEU A 54 -12.31 14.82 -10.00
CA LEU A 54 -12.82 14.03 -8.88
C LEU A 54 -13.60 12.77 -9.28
N PHE A 55 -14.32 12.75 -10.40
CA PHE A 55 -15.22 11.65 -10.72
C PHE A 55 -14.94 10.92 -12.04
N GLU A 56 -14.06 11.42 -12.89
CA GLU A 56 -13.73 10.77 -14.17
C GLU A 56 -12.95 9.46 -13.96
N PRO A 57 -13.37 8.31 -14.52
CA PRO A 57 -12.64 7.05 -14.41
C PRO A 57 -11.19 7.17 -14.91
N ARG A 58 -10.24 6.61 -14.15
CA ARG A 58 -8.83 6.59 -14.56
C ARG A 58 -8.51 5.42 -15.49
N ALA A 59 -7.29 5.39 -16.01
CA ALA A 59 -6.80 4.32 -16.92
C ALA A 59 -6.97 2.89 -16.37
N GLN A 60 -7.10 2.74 -15.04
CA GLN A 60 -7.36 1.46 -14.34
C GLN A 60 -8.84 1.28 -13.93
N GLY A 61 -9.74 2.18 -14.33
CA GLY A 61 -11.17 2.17 -13.96
C GLY A 61 -11.45 2.58 -12.50
N THR A 62 -10.47 3.11 -11.76
CA THR A 62 -10.60 3.37 -10.31
C THR A 62 -11.33 4.68 -9.98
N TYR A 63 -12.15 4.62 -8.92
CA TYR A 63 -12.99 5.73 -8.44
C TYR A 63 -12.59 6.18 -7.01
N ARG A 64 -11.29 6.35 -6.79
CA ARG A 64 -10.68 6.64 -5.49
C ARG A 64 -10.64 8.13 -5.15
N THR A 65 -11.83 8.70 -5.03
CA THR A 65 -12.01 10.15 -4.84
C THR A 65 -11.37 10.68 -3.57
N LEU A 66 -11.58 10.04 -2.43
CA LEU A 66 -11.09 10.54 -1.14
C LEU A 66 -9.60 10.27 -0.92
N SER A 67 -9.13 9.09 -1.31
CA SER A 67 -7.77 8.61 -0.98
C SER A 67 -6.70 9.00 -2.00
N GLU A 68 -7.06 9.17 -3.27
CA GLU A 68 -6.11 9.56 -4.32
C GLU A 68 -6.39 11.02 -4.71
N ARG A 69 -7.60 11.34 -5.17
CA ARG A 69 -7.85 12.65 -5.81
C ARG A 69 -7.85 13.81 -4.82
N LEU A 70 -8.74 13.75 -3.83
CA LEU A 70 -8.84 14.78 -2.79
C LEU A 70 -7.60 14.81 -1.90
N PHE A 71 -7.03 13.66 -1.59
CA PHE A 71 -5.81 13.61 -0.80
C PHE A 71 -4.66 14.32 -1.51
N PHE A 72 -4.37 13.98 -2.76
CA PHE A 72 -3.26 14.60 -3.47
C PHE A 72 -3.51 16.05 -3.83
N TYR A 73 -4.72 16.42 -4.26
CA TYR A 73 -5.01 17.81 -4.60
C TYR A 73 -4.87 18.72 -3.37
N TRP A 74 -5.48 18.42 -2.22
CA TRP A 74 -5.53 19.37 -1.09
C TRP A 74 -4.15 19.53 -0.48
N PHE A 75 -3.43 18.42 -0.33
CA PHE A 75 -2.07 18.46 0.19
C PHE A 75 -1.10 19.12 -0.79
N TYR A 76 -1.26 18.92 -2.09
CA TYR A 76 -0.44 19.64 -3.08
C TYR A 76 -0.75 21.14 -3.10
N GLN A 77 -2.02 21.54 -3.03
CA GLN A 77 -2.39 22.96 -2.98
C GLN A 77 -1.84 23.67 -1.73
N TRP A 78 -1.83 23.01 -0.58
CA TRP A 78 -1.38 23.63 0.68
C TRP A 78 0.11 23.48 0.95
N PHE A 79 0.74 22.38 0.52
CA PHE A 79 2.12 22.04 0.87
C PHE A 79 3.04 21.83 -0.33
N GLY A 80 2.51 21.92 -1.55
CA GLY A 80 3.26 21.74 -2.79
C GLY A 80 3.96 20.37 -2.84
N LEU A 81 5.25 20.39 -3.19
CA LEU A 81 6.07 19.19 -3.26
C LEU A 81 6.73 18.81 -1.92
N ASN A 82 6.17 19.26 -0.79
CA ASN A 82 6.59 18.77 0.51
C ASN A 82 5.88 17.43 0.82
N GLY A 83 6.63 16.32 0.83
CA GLY A 83 6.08 14.99 1.11
C GLY A 83 5.71 14.76 2.58
N PHE A 84 6.31 15.50 3.52
CA PHE A 84 6.13 15.23 4.96
C PHE A 84 4.67 15.31 5.44
N PRO A 85 3.87 16.34 5.08
CA PRO A 85 2.47 16.40 5.47
C PRO A 85 1.63 15.20 5.00
N PHE A 86 1.87 14.71 3.78
CA PHE A 86 1.20 13.51 3.24
C PHE A 86 1.49 12.29 4.12
N ARG A 87 2.75 12.11 4.52
CA ARG A 87 3.15 11.01 5.40
C ARG A 87 2.55 11.15 6.80
N VAL A 88 2.53 12.36 7.37
CA VAL A 88 1.92 12.62 8.69
C VAL A 88 0.43 12.23 8.69
N MET A 89 -0.31 12.56 7.64
CA MET A 89 -1.71 12.15 7.50
C MET A 89 -1.85 10.63 7.43
N ALA A 90 -1.04 9.94 6.62
CA ALA A 90 -1.08 8.48 6.52
C ALA A 90 -0.81 7.79 7.87
N PHE A 91 0.21 8.24 8.61
CA PHE A 91 0.51 7.73 9.94
C PHE A 91 -0.59 8.06 10.95
N GLY A 92 -1.10 9.30 10.93
CA GLY A 92 -2.21 9.72 11.80
C GLY A 92 -3.46 8.86 11.59
N THR A 93 -3.84 8.62 10.34
CA THR A 93 -4.94 7.72 10.00
C THR A 93 -4.71 6.30 10.51
N GLN A 94 -3.48 5.78 10.41
CA GLN A 94 -3.17 4.45 10.95
C GLN A 94 -3.18 4.39 12.49
N VAL A 95 -2.77 5.46 13.17
CA VAL A 95 -2.92 5.57 14.62
C VAL A 95 -4.40 5.49 15.02
N VAL A 96 -5.27 6.21 14.30
CA VAL A 96 -6.72 6.12 14.52
C VAL A 96 -7.23 4.70 14.25
N ASN A 97 -6.77 4.04 13.18
CA ASN A 97 -7.12 2.64 12.90
C ASN A 97 -6.73 1.71 14.05
N LEU A 98 -5.53 1.85 14.61
CA LEU A 98 -5.10 1.05 15.77
C LEU A 98 -6.00 1.29 16.98
N TRP A 99 -6.45 2.53 17.21
CA TRP A 99 -7.39 2.84 18.28
C TRP A 99 -8.77 2.23 18.03
N LEU A 100 -9.31 2.36 16.83
CA LEU A 100 -10.60 1.77 16.46
C LEU A 100 -10.55 0.25 16.54
N PHE A 101 -9.46 -0.37 16.07
CA PHE A 101 -9.22 -1.80 16.18
C PHE A 101 -9.18 -2.25 17.65
N GLY A 102 -8.40 -1.57 18.50
CA GLY A 102 -8.38 -1.87 19.94
C GLY A 102 -9.73 -1.62 20.65
N ALA A 103 -10.55 -0.68 20.16
CA ALA A 103 -11.92 -0.47 20.65
C ALA A 103 -12.86 -1.61 20.23
N LEU A 104 -12.72 -2.10 18.98
CA LEU A 104 -13.49 -3.22 18.44
C LEU A 104 -13.19 -4.50 19.23
N LEU A 105 -11.92 -4.77 19.50
CA LEU A 105 -11.49 -6.00 20.18
C LEU A 105 -11.94 -6.09 21.63
N ARG A 106 -12.04 -4.97 22.35
CA ARG A 106 -12.58 -4.97 23.73
C ARG A 106 -14.03 -5.42 23.80
N ARG A 107 -14.72 -5.44 22.67
CA ARG A 107 -16.13 -5.75 22.57
C ARG A 107 -16.39 -7.13 21.94
N THR A 108 -15.35 -7.87 21.54
CA THR A 108 -15.42 -9.25 21.02
C THR A 108 -15.16 -10.31 22.09
N GLY A 109 -15.24 -9.96 23.38
CA GLY A 109 -15.04 -10.90 24.50
C GLY A 109 -13.58 -11.21 24.82
N LEU A 110 -12.62 -10.59 24.11
CA LEU A 110 -11.19 -10.73 24.39
C LEU A 110 -10.85 -10.13 25.75
N THR A 111 -9.93 -10.79 26.46
CA THR A 111 -9.26 -10.16 27.60
C THR A 111 -8.48 -8.93 27.13
N GLN A 112 -8.31 -7.95 28.02
CA GLN A 112 -7.52 -6.76 27.73
C GLN A 112 -6.14 -7.15 27.18
N ALA A 113 -5.39 -8.02 27.87
CA ALA A 113 -4.07 -8.48 27.39
C ALA A 113 -4.08 -9.03 25.94
N ALA A 114 -5.09 -9.82 25.56
CA ALA A 114 -5.17 -10.41 24.22
C ALA A 114 -5.45 -9.35 23.15
N ALA A 115 -6.32 -8.39 23.46
CA ALA A 115 -6.62 -7.29 22.55
C ALA A 115 -5.44 -6.29 22.42
N LEU A 116 -4.62 -6.10 23.47
CA LEU A 116 -3.37 -5.33 23.35
C LEU A 116 -2.38 -6.06 22.45
N ALA A 117 -2.16 -7.35 22.72
CA ALA A 117 -1.25 -8.17 21.95
C ALA A 117 -1.65 -8.18 20.47
N ALA A 118 -2.93 -8.33 20.15
CA ALA A 118 -3.43 -8.23 18.78
C ALA A 118 -3.17 -6.86 18.15
N SER A 119 -3.42 -5.77 18.88
CA SER A 119 -3.17 -4.41 18.37
C SER A 119 -1.68 -4.18 18.10
N CYS A 120 -0.79 -4.65 18.99
CA CYS A 120 0.65 -4.57 18.82
C CYS A 120 1.16 -5.45 17.66
N LEU A 121 0.62 -6.66 17.51
CA LEU A 121 0.98 -7.55 16.40
C LEU A 121 0.61 -6.93 15.06
N TRP A 122 -0.57 -6.33 14.94
CA TRP A 122 -0.95 -5.62 13.71
C TRP A 122 -0.07 -4.39 13.47
N ALA A 123 0.26 -3.62 14.53
CA ALA A 123 1.13 -2.46 14.43
C ALA A 123 2.57 -2.77 13.97
N ILE A 124 3.05 -4.00 14.17
CA ILE A 124 4.40 -4.45 13.75
C ILE A 124 4.36 -5.23 12.42
N HIS A 125 3.17 -5.68 11.99
CA HIS A 125 3.04 -6.57 10.84
C HIS A 125 3.50 -5.90 9.54
N HIS A 126 4.38 -6.56 8.79
CA HIS A 126 5.04 -5.99 7.61
C HIS A 126 4.10 -5.62 6.46
N GLY A 127 2.88 -6.14 6.41
CA GLY A 127 1.84 -5.67 5.49
C GLY A 127 1.51 -4.17 5.60
N LEU A 128 1.96 -3.49 6.66
CA LEU A 128 1.86 -2.03 6.80
C LEU A 128 2.94 -1.27 6.02
N SER A 129 4.03 -1.92 5.62
CA SER A 129 5.23 -1.27 5.07
C SER A 129 4.92 -0.38 3.89
N GLY A 130 4.24 -0.91 2.86
CA GLY A 130 3.88 -0.14 1.68
C GLY A 130 3.01 1.07 2.00
N THR A 131 2.02 0.94 2.89
CA THR A 131 1.17 2.07 3.33
C THR A 131 1.96 3.11 4.13
N MET A 132 2.89 2.64 4.96
CA MET A 132 3.73 3.48 5.79
C MET A 132 4.95 4.05 5.05
N SER A 133 5.20 3.69 3.79
CA SER A 133 6.31 4.24 2.99
C SER A 133 5.96 4.71 1.56
N TRP A 134 4.70 4.67 1.13
CA TRP A 134 4.28 5.14 -0.20
C TRP A 134 2.99 5.97 -0.09
N SER A 135 2.92 7.13 -0.74
CA SER A 135 1.80 8.07 -0.52
C SER A 135 0.56 7.65 -1.28
N SER A 136 0.72 7.06 -2.46
CA SER A 136 -0.36 6.49 -3.28
C SER A 136 -1.10 5.34 -2.59
N SER A 137 -0.44 4.63 -1.67
CA SER A 137 -1.08 3.58 -0.87
C SER A 137 -1.84 4.11 0.36
N TYR A 138 -2.02 5.44 0.49
CA TYR A 138 -2.90 6.04 1.52
C TYR A 138 -4.34 5.48 1.47
N ASN A 139 -4.77 5.02 0.30
CA ASN A 139 -6.02 4.29 0.12
C ASN A 139 -6.20 3.14 1.12
N GLN A 140 -5.17 2.36 1.43
CA GLN A 140 -5.25 1.24 2.39
C GLN A 140 -5.56 1.71 3.81
N ALA A 141 -4.90 2.78 4.27
CA ALA A 141 -5.12 3.35 5.59
C ALA A 141 -6.53 3.95 5.72
N LEU A 142 -6.96 4.72 4.72
CA LEU A 142 -8.26 5.39 4.74
C LEU A 142 -9.42 4.41 4.56
N PHE A 143 -9.28 3.41 3.69
CA PHE A 143 -10.24 2.31 3.58
C PHE A 143 -10.39 1.55 4.89
N SER A 144 -9.28 1.22 5.55
CA SER A 144 -9.30 0.54 6.84
C SER A 144 -10.01 1.38 7.91
N LEU A 145 -9.86 2.70 7.88
CA LEU A 145 -10.60 3.63 8.74
C LEU A 145 -12.10 3.48 8.54
N PHE A 146 -12.57 3.61 7.30
CA PHE A 146 -13.99 3.48 6.97
C PHE A 146 -14.55 2.11 7.37
N LEU A 147 -13.81 1.03 7.10
CA LEU A 147 -14.21 -0.32 7.45
C LEU A 147 -14.34 -0.51 8.98
N LEU A 148 -13.35 -0.04 9.74
CA LEU A 148 -13.34 -0.16 11.20
C LEU A 148 -14.43 0.69 11.85
N VAL A 149 -14.66 1.93 11.37
CA VAL A 149 -15.77 2.77 11.83
C VAL A 149 -17.12 2.11 11.51
N SER A 150 -17.26 1.55 10.31
CA SER A 150 -18.50 0.85 9.91
C SER A 150 -18.76 -0.37 10.80
N LEU A 151 -17.74 -1.16 11.11
CA LEU A 151 -17.87 -2.35 11.95
C LEU A 151 -18.14 -2.00 13.43
N LEU A 152 -17.49 -0.96 13.95
CA LEU A 152 -17.76 -0.44 15.30
C LEU A 152 -19.17 0.12 15.44
N SER A 153 -19.64 0.83 14.41
CA SER A 153 -21.00 1.37 14.36
C SER A 153 -22.02 0.23 14.30
N PHE A 154 -21.77 -0.79 13.47
CA PHE A 154 -22.61 -1.99 13.45
C PHE A 154 -22.65 -2.67 14.82
N GLN A 155 -21.51 -2.88 15.46
CA GLN A 155 -21.43 -3.45 16.79
C GLN A 155 -22.19 -2.60 17.84
N ALA A 156 -22.13 -1.27 17.75
CA ALA A 156 -22.88 -0.38 18.63
C ALA A 156 -24.39 -0.46 18.38
N PHE A 157 -24.83 -0.56 17.12
CA PHE A 157 -26.22 -0.80 16.75
C PHE A 157 -26.71 -2.16 17.28
N LEU A 158 -25.95 -3.23 17.07
CA LEU A 158 -26.32 -4.57 17.51
C LEU A 158 -26.54 -4.66 19.03
N ARG A 159 -25.88 -3.81 19.82
CA ARG A 159 -26.06 -3.75 21.27
C ARG A 159 -27.19 -2.81 21.71
N SER A 160 -27.20 -1.60 21.18
CA SER A 160 -28.11 -0.54 21.64
C SER A 160 -29.47 -0.57 20.96
N GLY A 161 -29.57 -1.17 19.76
CA GLY A 161 -30.72 -1.04 18.87
C GLY A 161 -30.87 0.37 18.26
N ASN A 162 -29.96 1.31 18.53
CA ASN A 162 -30.07 2.68 18.05
C ASN A 162 -29.74 2.75 16.55
N VAL A 163 -30.76 3.05 15.74
CA VAL A 163 -30.70 3.14 14.28
C VAL A 163 -29.68 4.17 13.79
N GLY A 164 -29.36 5.20 14.57
CA GLY A 164 -28.31 6.17 14.24
C GLY A 164 -26.95 5.51 14.00
N TYR A 165 -26.60 4.47 14.75
CA TYR A 165 -25.37 3.72 14.51
C TYR A 165 -25.44 2.86 13.24
N TYR A 166 -26.63 2.36 12.89
CA TYR A 166 -26.84 1.63 11.65
C TYR A 166 -26.73 2.55 10.42
N LEU A 167 -27.27 3.76 10.52
CA LEU A 167 -27.10 4.80 9.50
C LEU A 167 -25.64 5.23 9.38
N LEU A 168 -24.94 5.42 10.50
CA LEU A 168 -23.51 5.75 10.48
C LEU A 168 -22.70 4.65 9.78
N GLN A 169 -22.99 3.38 10.06
CA GLN A 169 -22.40 2.25 9.35
C GLN A 169 -22.59 2.36 7.83
N TRP A 170 -23.82 2.65 7.37
CA TRP A 170 -24.10 2.81 5.94
C TRP A 170 -23.28 3.96 5.34
N VAL A 171 -23.28 5.12 5.98
CA VAL A 171 -22.56 6.31 5.50
C VAL A 171 -21.06 6.01 5.38
N THR A 172 -20.46 5.43 6.42
CA THR A 172 -19.02 5.13 6.41
C THR A 172 -18.65 4.00 5.45
N PHE A 173 -19.53 2.99 5.31
CA PHE A 173 -19.33 1.90 4.35
C PHE A 173 -19.35 2.42 2.91
N LEU A 174 -20.35 3.22 2.55
CA LEU A 174 -20.47 3.80 1.21
C LEU A 174 -19.33 4.79 0.92
N ALA A 175 -18.93 5.60 1.90
CA ALA A 175 -17.75 6.47 1.79
C ALA A 175 -16.45 5.66 1.58
N GLY A 176 -16.39 4.43 2.10
CA GLY A 176 -15.29 3.50 1.88
C GLY A 176 -15.00 3.22 0.41
N PHE A 177 -16.02 3.18 -0.46
CA PHE A 177 -15.83 2.95 -1.90
C PHE A 177 -15.11 4.11 -2.58
N LEU A 178 -15.19 5.31 -2.00
CA LEU A 178 -14.44 6.47 -2.46
C LEU A 178 -12.97 6.45 -2.00
N ALA A 179 -12.60 5.54 -1.09
CA ALA A 179 -11.23 5.33 -0.66
C ALA A 179 -10.58 4.12 -1.34
N LEU A 180 -11.24 2.97 -1.34
CA LEU A 180 -10.77 1.76 -2.01
C LEU A 180 -11.93 0.80 -2.29
N GLU A 181 -11.99 0.29 -3.51
CA GLU A 181 -13.04 -0.61 -3.98
C GLU A 181 -13.10 -1.92 -3.17
N THR A 182 -11.98 -2.33 -2.55
CA THR A 182 -11.87 -3.48 -1.64
C THR A 182 -12.87 -3.41 -0.47
N ILE A 183 -13.44 -2.25 -0.12
CA ILE A 183 -14.54 -2.18 0.88
C ILE A 183 -15.73 -3.09 0.54
N VAL A 184 -15.84 -3.56 -0.70
CA VAL A 184 -16.79 -4.60 -1.11
C VAL A 184 -16.81 -5.83 -0.18
N ILE A 185 -15.72 -6.11 0.56
CA ILE A 185 -15.64 -7.20 1.55
C ILE A 185 -16.40 -6.93 2.86
N TYR A 186 -16.71 -5.66 3.16
CA TYR A 186 -17.29 -5.26 4.45
C TYR A 186 -18.58 -6.01 4.82
N PRO A 187 -19.56 -6.22 3.90
CA PRO A 187 -20.77 -6.97 4.22
C PRO A 187 -20.47 -8.38 4.73
N ALA A 188 -19.48 -9.06 4.14
CA ALA A 188 -19.06 -10.39 4.58
C ALA A 188 -18.43 -10.36 5.97
N LEU A 189 -17.58 -9.36 6.26
CA LEU A 189 -17.02 -9.16 7.60
C LEU A 189 -18.09 -8.85 8.65
N ALA A 190 -19.05 -7.97 8.33
CA ALA A 190 -20.17 -7.63 9.21
C ALA A 190 -21.05 -8.86 9.48
N LEU A 191 -21.35 -9.65 8.44
CA LEU A 191 -22.10 -10.90 8.59
C LEU A 191 -21.34 -11.91 9.46
N GLY A 192 -20.05 -12.12 9.20
CA GLY A 192 -19.22 -13.01 10.01
C GLY A 192 -19.14 -12.57 11.47
N TYR A 193 -19.03 -11.26 11.72
CA TYR A 193 -19.08 -10.69 13.06
C TYR A 193 -20.43 -10.99 13.74
N ALA A 194 -21.55 -10.74 13.05
CA ALA A 194 -22.88 -10.99 13.63
C ALA A 194 -23.11 -12.48 13.89
N LEU A 195 -22.69 -13.37 13.00
CA LEU A 195 -22.79 -14.82 13.21
C LEU A 195 -21.93 -15.30 14.39
N ALA A 196 -20.74 -14.73 14.57
CA ALA A 196 -19.82 -15.08 15.63
C ALA A 196 -20.27 -14.59 17.02
N PHE A 197 -20.81 -13.37 17.11
CA PHE A 197 -21.03 -12.70 18.40
C PHE A 197 -22.48 -12.32 18.70
N GLU A 198 -23.34 -12.17 17.68
CA GLU A 198 -24.71 -11.64 17.83
C GLU A 198 -25.69 -12.39 16.90
N ARG A 199 -25.65 -13.73 16.93
CA ARG A 199 -26.26 -14.61 15.91
C ARG A 199 -27.73 -14.35 15.64
N LYS A 200 -28.50 -13.80 16.60
CA LYS A 200 -29.93 -13.48 16.42
C LYS A 200 -30.17 -12.29 15.47
N ARG A 201 -29.16 -11.45 15.23
CA ARG A 201 -29.29 -10.18 14.48
C ARG A 201 -28.48 -10.19 13.17
N TRP A 202 -28.07 -11.35 12.68
CA TRP A 202 -27.27 -11.51 11.46
C TRP A 202 -27.88 -10.87 10.21
N ALA A 203 -29.21 -10.91 10.08
CA ALA A 203 -29.93 -10.41 8.92
C ALA A 203 -29.71 -8.90 8.68
N TRP A 204 -29.35 -8.13 9.71
CA TRP A 204 -29.06 -6.69 9.57
C TRP A 204 -27.80 -6.39 8.74
N ALA A 205 -26.92 -7.37 8.54
CA ALA A 205 -25.77 -7.24 7.65
C ALA A 205 -26.14 -7.43 6.16
N LEU A 206 -27.24 -8.13 5.85
CA LEU A 206 -27.60 -8.50 4.48
C LEU A 206 -27.81 -7.32 3.53
N PRO A 207 -28.49 -6.22 3.94
CA PRO A 207 -28.70 -5.07 3.05
C PRO A 207 -27.40 -4.49 2.48
N MET A 208 -26.28 -4.60 3.21
CA MET A 208 -24.98 -4.08 2.76
C MET A 208 -24.46 -4.81 1.50
N PHE A 209 -24.81 -6.09 1.31
CA PHE A 209 -24.46 -6.82 0.09
C PHE A 209 -25.14 -6.23 -1.14
N LEU A 210 -26.39 -5.77 -0.99
CA LEU A 210 -27.08 -5.06 -2.07
C LEU A 210 -26.36 -3.75 -2.40
N GLY A 211 -25.93 -2.99 -1.38
CA GLY A 211 -25.11 -1.79 -1.57
C GLY A 211 -23.82 -2.06 -2.34
N SER A 212 -23.08 -3.11 -1.96
CA SER A 212 -21.88 -3.57 -2.67
C SER A 212 -22.19 -3.95 -4.13
N ALA A 213 -23.25 -4.74 -4.36
CA ALA A 213 -23.61 -5.20 -5.70
C ALA A 213 -24.00 -4.04 -6.63
N LEU A 214 -24.76 -3.07 -6.12
CA LEU A 214 -25.17 -1.89 -6.87
C LEU A 214 -23.96 -1.03 -7.26
N ILE A 215 -23.06 -0.74 -6.31
CA ILE A 215 -21.86 0.07 -6.61
C ILE A 215 -20.92 -0.68 -7.57
N ALA A 216 -20.68 -1.97 -7.34
CA ALA A 216 -19.87 -2.78 -8.24
C ALA A 216 -20.46 -2.78 -9.66
N TRP A 217 -21.78 -2.93 -9.79
CA TRP A 217 -22.46 -2.84 -11.08
C TRP A 217 -22.25 -1.47 -11.75
N VAL A 218 -22.46 -0.36 -11.02
CA VAL A 218 -22.22 0.99 -11.55
C VAL A 218 -20.77 1.17 -12.01
N GLN A 219 -19.79 0.73 -11.21
CA GLN A 219 -18.37 0.83 -11.56
C GLN A 219 -18.02 0.01 -12.80
N LEU A 220 -18.57 -1.20 -12.93
CA LEU A 220 -18.37 -2.04 -14.13
C LEU A 220 -18.93 -1.37 -15.39
N GLN A 221 -20.11 -0.73 -15.30
CA GLN A 221 -20.68 0.00 -16.44
C GLN A 221 -19.87 1.25 -16.82
N ALA A 222 -19.25 1.88 -15.83
CA ALA A 222 -18.50 3.12 -16.02
C ALA A 222 -17.01 2.89 -16.32
N THR A 223 -16.55 1.63 -16.35
CA THR A 223 -15.16 1.26 -16.65
C THR A 223 -15.00 1.07 -18.16
N PRO A 224 -14.07 1.77 -18.83
CA PRO A 224 -13.88 1.64 -20.28
C PRO A 224 -13.52 0.20 -20.70
N PRO A 225 -13.97 -0.28 -21.88
CA PRO A 225 -13.55 -1.58 -22.41
C PRO A 225 -12.03 -1.67 -22.53
N GLY A 226 -11.41 -2.67 -21.89
CA GLY A 226 -9.95 -2.87 -21.88
C GLY A 226 -9.21 -2.22 -20.71
N ALA A 227 -9.89 -1.45 -19.85
CA ALA A 227 -9.34 -1.05 -18.56
C ALA A 227 -9.18 -2.30 -17.67
N GLY A 228 -7.94 -2.69 -17.37
CA GLY A 228 -7.59 -3.96 -16.70
C GLY A 228 -6.71 -4.92 -17.52
N GLY A 229 -6.17 -4.51 -18.67
CA GLY A 229 -5.20 -5.30 -19.42
C GLY A 229 -3.86 -5.52 -18.68
N GLY A 230 -3.21 -6.65 -18.94
CA GLY A 230 -1.91 -7.01 -18.35
C GLY A 230 -2.03 -7.70 -16.99
N ALA A 231 -1.30 -7.21 -15.99
CA ALA A 231 -1.19 -7.84 -14.67
C ALA A 231 -2.52 -7.99 -13.91
N TYR A 232 -3.55 -7.21 -14.26
CA TYR A 232 -4.86 -7.23 -13.59
C TYR A 232 -5.84 -8.26 -14.18
N HIS A 233 -5.39 -9.13 -15.10
CA HIS A 233 -6.23 -10.18 -15.66
C HIS A 233 -6.69 -11.16 -14.56
N MET A 234 -8.00 -11.32 -14.43
CA MET A 234 -8.60 -12.21 -13.43
C MET A 234 -8.58 -13.66 -13.92
N SER A 235 -8.03 -14.54 -13.09
CA SER A 235 -8.11 -15.98 -13.27
C SER A 235 -9.28 -16.55 -12.46
N LEU A 236 -10.15 -17.31 -13.12
CA LEU A 236 -11.22 -18.08 -12.46
C LEU A 236 -10.79 -19.52 -12.13
N ASN A 237 -9.52 -19.88 -12.35
CA ASN A 237 -9.01 -21.22 -12.09
C ASN A 237 -8.81 -21.43 -10.57
N PRO A 238 -9.49 -22.41 -9.94
CA PRO A 238 -9.34 -22.67 -8.50
C PRO A 238 -7.90 -23.01 -8.06
N LEU A 239 -7.11 -23.68 -8.90
CA LEU A 239 -5.71 -23.97 -8.60
C LEU A 239 -4.88 -22.69 -8.48
N HIS A 240 -5.23 -21.68 -9.30
CA HIS A 240 -4.63 -20.37 -9.22
C HIS A 240 -4.91 -19.74 -7.84
N TRP A 241 -6.15 -19.80 -7.39
CA TRP A 241 -6.55 -19.19 -6.11
C TRP A 241 -5.85 -19.87 -4.92
N ILE A 242 -5.64 -21.18 -4.98
CA ILE A 242 -4.87 -21.92 -3.99
C ILE A 242 -3.41 -21.45 -3.99
N GLY A 243 -2.82 -21.23 -5.17
CA GLY A 243 -1.46 -20.68 -5.32
C GLY A 243 -1.34 -19.28 -4.73
N ALA A 244 -2.28 -18.38 -5.05
CA ALA A 244 -2.34 -17.02 -4.50
C ALA A 244 -2.53 -17.04 -2.97
N LEU A 245 -3.44 -17.88 -2.46
CA LEU A 245 -3.65 -18.02 -1.02
C LEU A 245 -2.39 -18.54 -0.32
N ARG A 246 -1.70 -19.52 -0.90
CA ARG A 246 -0.41 -20.01 -0.40
C ARG A 246 0.61 -18.88 -0.33
N PHE A 247 0.74 -18.10 -1.40
CA PHE A 247 1.65 -16.94 -1.44
C PHE A 247 1.34 -15.95 -0.31
N TYR A 248 0.08 -15.55 -0.14
CA TYR A 248 -0.30 -14.60 0.91
C TYR A 248 -0.14 -15.17 2.31
N CYS A 249 -0.37 -16.46 2.53
CA CYS A 249 -0.08 -17.12 3.81
C CYS A 249 1.43 -17.13 4.10
N GLU A 250 2.25 -17.54 3.14
CA GLU A 250 3.71 -17.58 3.32
C GLU A 250 4.27 -16.18 3.63
N LEU A 251 3.80 -15.18 2.88
CA LEU A 251 4.18 -13.79 3.08
C LEU A 251 3.70 -13.26 4.43
N ALA A 252 2.42 -13.42 4.79
CA ALA A 252 1.85 -12.87 6.03
C ALA A 252 2.56 -13.37 7.31
N PHE A 253 3.02 -14.61 7.34
CA PHE A 253 3.63 -15.15 8.56
C PHE A 253 5.16 -15.00 8.63
N ALA A 254 5.87 -14.94 7.50
CA ALA A 254 7.34 -14.96 7.49
C ALA A 254 8.01 -13.87 6.64
N GLY A 255 7.24 -12.99 5.99
CA GLY A 255 7.78 -12.01 5.04
C GLY A 255 8.55 -12.71 3.92
N SER A 256 9.80 -12.30 3.69
CA SER A 256 10.70 -12.93 2.71
C SER A 256 11.61 -14.01 3.31
N SER A 257 11.36 -14.50 4.53
CA SER A 257 12.31 -15.39 5.21
C SER A 257 12.33 -16.79 4.59
N SER A 258 11.23 -17.52 4.72
CA SER A 258 11.06 -18.85 4.12
C SER A 258 9.62 -19.35 4.27
N ALA A 259 9.20 -20.22 3.34
CA ALA A 259 7.91 -20.91 3.42
C ALA A 259 7.79 -21.77 4.70
N TRP A 260 8.87 -22.47 5.10
CA TRP A 260 8.83 -23.34 6.29
C TRP A 260 8.56 -22.53 7.56
N ALA A 261 9.16 -21.34 7.71
CA ALA A 261 8.95 -20.48 8.86
C ALA A 261 7.50 -20.01 8.95
N ALA A 262 6.89 -19.71 7.79
CA ALA A 262 5.50 -19.32 7.73
C ALA A 262 4.58 -20.46 8.20
N TRP A 263 4.79 -21.67 7.70
CA TRP A 263 3.96 -22.83 8.05
C TRP A 263 4.15 -23.30 9.50
N LEU A 264 5.34 -23.11 10.09
CA LEU A 264 5.58 -23.32 11.51
C LEU A 264 4.72 -22.41 12.42
N ILE A 265 4.32 -21.23 11.93
CA ILE A 265 3.43 -20.32 12.68
C ILE A 265 1.96 -20.57 12.29
N ALA A 266 1.68 -20.66 10.99
CA ALA A 266 0.33 -20.75 10.45
C ALA A 266 -0.41 -22.01 10.94
N VAL A 267 0.24 -23.18 10.92
CA VAL A 267 -0.40 -24.46 11.27
C VAL A 267 -0.79 -24.50 12.76
N PRO A 268 0.10 -24.23 13.73
CA PRO A 268 -0.29 -24.19 15.14
C PRO A 268 -1.35 -23.11 15.42
N LEU A 269 -1.28 -21.96 14.76
CA LEU A 269 -2.25 -20.88 14.96
C LEU A 269 -3.64 -21.25 14.41
N ALA A 270 -3.71 -21.93 13.27
CA ALA A 270 -4.95 -22.46 12.71
C ALA A 270 -5.52 -23.57 13.60
N ALA A 271 -4.68 -24.50 14.07
CA ALA A 271 -5.09 -25.56 14.99
C ALA A 271 -5.62 -24.98 16.31
N PHE A 272 -4.95 -23.97 16.86
CA PHE A 272 -5.42 -23.24 18.04
C PHE A 272 -6.77 -22.57 17.81
N ALA A 273 -6.96 -21.90 16.66
CA ALA A 273 -8.22 -21.26 16.34
C ALA A 273 -9.37 -22.27 16.19
N GLY A 274 -9.11 -23.41 15.55
CA GLY A 274 -10.06 -24.53 15.46
C GLY A 274 -10.43 -25.07 16.84
N TRP A 275 -9.44 -25.32 17.70
CA TRP A 275 -9.65 -25.77 19.07
C TRP A 275 -10.50 -24.79 19.89
N LYS A 276 -10.20 -23.49 19.80
CA LYS A 276 -11.01 -22.44 20.46
C LYS A 276 -12.41 -22.34 19.88
N GLY A 277 -12.55 -22.51 18.57
CA GLY A 277 -13.85 -22.61 17.91
C GLY A 277 -14.72 -23.73 18.46
N LEU A 278 -14.13 -24.92 18.67
CA LEU A 278 -14.81 -26.06 19.29
C LEU A 278 -15.22 -25.81 20.75
N GLN A 279 -14.54 -24.89 21.44
CA GLN A 279 -14.91 -24.43 22.78
C GLN A 279 -15.98 -23.32 22.79
N GLY A 280 -16.48 -22.91 21.62
CA GLY A 280 -17.43 -21.81 21.49
C GLY A 280 -16.80 -20.41 21.55
N GLU A 281 -15.46 -20.30 21.58
CA GLU A 281 -14.75 -19.03 21.53
C GLU A 281 -14.55 -18.59 20.07
N ALA A 282 -15.57 -17.91 19.52
CA ALA A 282 -15.61 -17.55 18.10
C ALA A 282 -14.54 -16.54 17.65
N ALA A 283 -13.86 -15.84 18.57
CA ALA A 283 -12.96 -14.74 18.22
C ALA A 283 -11.71 -15.17 17.43
N ALA A 284 -11.12 -16.32 17.74
CA ALA A 284 -9.96 -16.82 16.99
C ALA A 284 -10.36 -17.24 15.57
N LEU A 285 -11.53 -17.87 15.41
CA LEU A 285 -12.09 -18.21 14.10
C LEU A 285 -12.46 -16.96 13.30
N PHE A 286 -13.03 -15.95 13.97
CA PHE A 286 -13.35 -14.67 13.34
C PHE A 286 -12.09 -13.96 12.81
N GLY A 287 -10.96 -14.07 13.50
CA GLY A 287 -9.67 -13.56 13.02
C GLY A 287 -9.22 -14.22 11.70
N TRP A 288 -9.31 -15.54 11.60
CA TRP A 288 -9.03 -16.27 10.35
C TRP A 288 -10.04 -15.95 9.25
N PHE A 289 -11.33 -15.88 9.58
CA PHE A 289 -12.37 -15.47 8.65
C PHE A 289 -12.09 -14.07 8.09
N TRP A 290 -11.68 -13.12 8.93
CA TRP A 290 -11.30 -11.78 8.51
C TRP A 290 -10.14 -11.82 7.52
N PHE A 291 -9.08 -12.56 7.84
CA PHE A 291 -7.92 -12.72 6.96
C PHE A 291 -8.32 -13.26 5.59
N LEU A 292 -9.10 -14.35 5.56
CA LEU A 292 -9.54 -14.97 4.32
C LEU A 292 -10.45 -14.06 3.50
N VAL A 293 -11.46 -13.46 4.14
CA VAL A 293 -12.40 -12.52 3.49
C VAL A 293 -11.65 -11.33 2.90
N GLY A 294 -10.67 -10.79 3.64
CA GLY A 294 -9.85 -9.68 3.19
C GLY A 294 -9.00 -9.98 1.96
N LEU A 295 -8.64 -11.24 1.74
CA LEU A 295 -7.88 -11.66 0.56
C LEU A 295 -8.75 -11.98 -0.66
N THR A 296 -10.06 -12.20 -0.47
CA THR A 296 -10.94 -12.67 -1.56
C THR A 296 -10.88 -11.82 -2.84
N PRO A 297 -10.78 -10.48 -2.82
CA PRO A 297 -10.70 -9.68 -4.05
C PRO A 297 -9.41 -9.89 -4.83
N TYR A 298 -8.37 -10.43 -4.19
CA TYR A 298 -7.03 -10.53 -4.74
C TYR A 298 -6.64 -11.95 -5.18
N LEU A 299 -7.36 -12.98 -4.70
CA LEU A 299 -7.12 -14.36 -5.13
C LEU A 299 -7.27 -14.59 -6.66
N PRO A 300 -8.18 -13.89 -7.36
CA PRO A 300 -8.24 -13.98 -8.82
C PRO A 300 -7.07 -13.27 -9.54
N LEU A 301 -6.33 -12.37 -8.88
CA LEU A 301 -5.31 -11.52 -9.50
C LEU A 301 -3.95 -12.23 -9.51
N GLY A 302 -3.84 -13.19 -10.42
CA GLY A 302 -2.70 -14.09 -10.44
C GLY A 302 -1.36 -13.50 -10.84
N GLU A 303 -1.42 -12.57 -11.78
CA GLU A 303 -0.25 -11.87 -12.33
C GLU A 303 0.07 -10.61 -11.50
N HIS A 304 -0.69 -10.34 -10.43
CA HIS A 304 -0.55 -9.14 -9.58
C HIS A 304 -0.62 -9.49 -8.10
N LEU A 305 0.32 -10.33 -7.67
CA LEU A 305 0.54 -10.65 -6.26
C LEU A 305 1.41 -9.59 -5.59
N SER A 306 0.92 -8.98 -4.51
CA SER A 306 1.65 -7.89 -3.85
C SER A 306 1.45 -7.85 -2.34
N ASP A 307 2.50 -7.50 -1.62
CA ASP A 307 2.53 -7.44 -0.16
C ASP A 307 1.58 -6.38 0.41
N TYR A 308 1.36 -5.27 -0.32
CA TYR A 308 0.50 -4.19 0.15
C TYR A 308 -0.97 -4.62 0.39
N TYR A 309 -1.41 -5.73 -0.21
CA TYR A 309 -2.74 -6.29 0.01
C TYR A 309 -2.92 -6.93 1.39
N LEU A 310 -1.83 -7.20 2.13
CA LEU A 310 -1.87 -7.77 3.48
C LEU A 310 -2.19 -6.75 4.58
N PHE A 311 -2.28 -5.46 4.27
CA PHE A 311 -2.51 -4.39 5.24
C PHE A 311 -3.68 -4.69 6.18
N LEU A 312 -4.89 -4.81 5.63
CA LEU A 312 -6.10 -5.07 6.42
C LEU A 312 -6.29 -6.56 6.79
N PRO A 313 -6.02 -7.54 5.89
CA PRO A 313 -6.16 -8.96 6.24
C PRO A 313 -5.35 -9.36 7.47
N SER A 314 -4.14 -8.82 7.61
CA SER A 314 -3.25 -9.13 8.75
C SER A 314 -3.82 -8.72 10.11
N ALA A 315 -4.77 -7.76 10.16
CA ALA A 315 -5.49 -7.44 11.38
C ALA A 315 -6.23 -8.67 11.94
N GLY A 316 -6.82 -9.49 11.06
CA GLY A 316 -7.49 -10.74 11.43
C GLY A 316 -6.52 -11.76 12.05
N LEU A 317 -5.35 -11.95 11.45
CA LEU A 317 -4.29 -12.81 12.00
C LEU A 317 -3.80 -12.32 13.35
N ALA A 318 -3.72 -11.00 13.53
CA ALA A 318 -3.32 -10.40 14.79
C ALA A 318 -4.31 -10.71 15.92
N ILE A 319 -5.62 -10.82 15.64
CA ILE A 319 -6.63 -11.27 16.62
C ILE A 319 -6.31 -12.69 17.10
N ALA A 320 -6.12 -13.62 16.16
CA ALA A 320 -5.81 -15.02 16.48
C ALA A 320 -4.48 -15.12 17.24
N GLY A 321 -3.44 -14.41 16.78
CA GLY A 321 -2.11 -14.40 17.39
C GLY A 321 -2.11 -13.82 18.80
N GLY A 322 -2.83 -12.72 19.04
CA GLY A 322 -2.95 -12.10 20.36
C GLY A 322 -3.65 -13.01 21.37
N LEU A 323 -4.70 -13.71 20.93
CA LEU A 323 -5.39 -14.73 21.73
C LEU A 323 -4.47 -15.91 22.05
N ALA A 324 -3.78 -16.45 21.04
CA ALA A 324 -2.86 -17.58 21.19
C ALA A 324 -1.72 -17.25 22.16
N LEU A 325 -1.12 -16.07 22.03
CA LEU A 325 -0.01 -15.63 22.88
C LEU A 325 -0.43 -15.56 24.36
N VAL A 326 -1.58 -14.95 24.65
CA VAL A 326 -2.08 -14.83 26.03
C VAL A 326 -2.51 -16.18 26.60
N ALA A 327 -3.14 -17.04 25.79
CA ALA A 327 -3.50 -18.39 26.20
C ALA A 327 -2.25 -19.22 26.55
N ALA A 328 -1.23 -19.20 25.68
CA ALA A 328 0.04 -19.88 25.92
C ALA A 328 0.73 -19.37 27.19
N TRP A 329 0.68 -18.05 27.45
CA TRP A 329 1.25 -17.46 28.66
C TRP A 329 0.60 -17.93 29.95
N ARG A 330 -0.64 -18.41 29.89
CA ARG A 330 -1.39 -18.95 31.04
C ARG A 330 -1.26 -20.46 31.19
N ALA A 331 -0.92 -21.18 30.12
CA ALA A 331 -0.94 -22.65 30.09
C ALA A 331 0.26 -23.34 30.77
N GLY A 332 1.45 -22.71 30.76
CA GLY A 332 2.65 -23.28 31.39
C GLY A 332 3.95 -22.90 30.68
N TRP A 333 5.09 -23.35 31.20
CA TRP A 333 6.41 -22.95 30.66
C TRP A 333 6.66 -23.45 29.23
N GLY A 334 6.25 -24.68 28.89
CA GLY A 334 6.45 -25.24 27.55
C GLY A 334 5.66 -24.46 26.49
N ALA A 335 4.40 -24.14 26.77
CA ALA A 335 3.58 -23.32 25.90
C ALA A 335 4.13 -21.89 25.76
N ARG A 336 4.63 -21.29 26.85
CA ARG A 336 5.32 -19.99 26.83
C ARG A 336 6.55 -20.01 25.93
N ALA A 337 7.40 -21.01 26.08
CA ALA A 337 8.62 -21.15 25.28
C ALA A 337 8.29 -21.32 23.79
N ALA A 338 7.32 -22.18 23.46
CA ALA A 338 6.86 -22.38 22.09
C ALA A 338 6.27 -21.08 21.49
N ALA A 339 5.39 -20.39 22.22
CA ALA A 339 4.81 -19.13 21.76
C ALA A 339 5.86 -18.03 21.61
N ALA A 340 6.85 -17.94 22.51
CA ALA A 340 7.95 -17.00 22.41
C ALA A 340 8.84 -17.27 21.19
N ALA A 341 9.14 -18.55 20.91
CA ALA A 341 9.90 -18.94 19.72
C ALA A 341 9.16 -18.59 18.42
N LEU A 342 7.86 -18.91 18.33
CA LEU A 342 7.03 -18.57 17.16
C LEU A 342 6.89 -17.05 17.00
N LEU A 343 6.71 -16.31 18.10
CA LEU A 343 6.68 -14.86 18.09
C LEU A 343 8.02 -14.27 17.62
N ALA A 344 9.15 -14.82 18.05
CA ALA A 344 10.47 -14.36 17.61
C ALA A 344 10.65 -14.58 16.09
N ILE A 345 10.24 -15.72 15.55
CA ILE A 345 10.26 -15.99 14.10
C ILE A 345 9.41 -14.96 13.35
N PHE A 346 8.17 -14.74 13.81
CA PHE A 346 7.27 -13.75 13.22
C PHE A 346 7.85 -12.32 13.25
N LEU A 347 8.41 -11.92 14.40
CA LEU A 347 9.00 -10.59 14.58
C LEU A 347 10.23 -10.40 13.70
N VAL A 348 11.13 -11.37 13.61
CA VAL A 348 12.30 -11.29 12.73
C VAL A 348 11.87 -11.17 11.27
N GLY A 349 10.92 -12.00 10.83
CA GLY A 349 10.39 -11.94 9.47
C GLY A 349 9.74 -10.58 9.17
N SER A 350 8.85 -10.11 10.05
CA SER A 350 8.13 -8.86 9.85
C SER A 350 9.05 -7.64 9.91
N LEU A 351 9.95 -7.55 10.90
CA LEU A 351 10.82 -6.39 11.06
C LEU A 351 11.84 -6.27 9.92
N ARG A 352 12.48 -7.38 9.51
CA ARG A 352 13.45 -7.35 8.41
C ARG A 352 12.79 -7.02 7.08
N TYR A 353 11.61 -7.58 6.83
CA TYR A 353 10.87 -7.27 5.61
C TYR A 353 10.42 -5.80 5.60
N SER A 354 9.90 -5.30 6.73
CA SER A 354 9.48 -3.91 6.87
C SER A 354 10.65 -2.94 6.65
N GLU A 355 11.80 -3.22 7.27
CA GLU A 355 13.00 -2.41 7.09
C GLU A 355 13.42 -2.37 5.61
N SER A 356 13.42 -3.52 4.92
CA SER A 356 13.76 -3.59 3.50
C SER A 356 12.86 -2.69 2.63
N ILE A 357 11.54 -2.79 2.79
CA ILE A 357 10.57 -2.03 1.99
C ILE A 357 10.62 -0.53 2.30
N VAL A 358 10.68 -0.17 3.59
CA VAL A 358 10.69 1.23 4.01
C VAL A 358 12.02 1.90 3.64
N ASP A 359 13.15 1.22 3.83
CA ASP A 359 14.47 1.76 3.47
C ASP A 359 14.62 1.91 1.96
N TYR A 360 14.14 0.94 1.18
CA TYR A 360 14.05 1.05 -0.28
C TYR A 360 13.24 2.28 -0.69
N SER A 361 12.01 2.42 -0.17
CA SER A 361 11.13 3.55 -0.48
C SER A 361 11.77 4.89 -0.11
N TYR A 362 12.41 4.96 1.06
CA TYR A 362 13.11 6.15 1.53
C TYR A 362 14.26 6.53 0.58
N ARG A 363 15.20 5.62 0.30
CA ARG A 363 16.33 5.91 -0.59
C ARG A 363 15.88 6.28 -2.00
N THR A 364 14.94 5.54 -2.56
CA THR A 364 14.39 5.79 -3.90
C THR A 364 13.74 7.16 -3.97
N SER A 365 12.94 7.54 -2.96
CA SER A 365 12.29 8.85 -2.93
C SER A 365 13.28 10.02 -2.80
N ILE A 366 14.35 9.86 -2.01
CA ILE A 366 15.40 10.89 -1.91
C ILE A 366 16.15 11.02 -3.24
N ARG A 367 16.42 9.91 -3.93
CA ARG A 367 17.04 9.94 -5.26
C ARG A 367 16.12 10.63 -6.27
N CYS A 368 14.81 10.37 -6.24
CA CYS A 368 13.83 11.09 -7.06
C CYS A 368 13.84 12.61 -6.76
N ARG A 369 13.90 13.01 -5.48
CA ARG A 369 13.96 14.42 -5.08
C ARG A 369 15.19 15.12 -5.64
N ASN A 370 16.34 14.45 -5.56
CA ASN A 370 17.59 14.97 -6.06
C ASN A 370 17.59 15.04 -7.60
N LEU A 371 16.95 14.08 -8.27
CA LEU A 371 16.75 14.11 -9.72
C LEU A 371 15.91 15.32 -10.14
N VAL A 372 14.74 15.54 -9.52
CA VAL A 372 13.90 16.72 -9.80
C VAL A 372 14.66 18.03 -9.57
N THR A 373 15.38 18.13 -8.46
CA THR A 373 16.16 19.34 -8.13
C THR A 373 17.31 19.54 -9.12
N GLY A 374 18.00 18.46 -9.51
CA GLY A 374 19.09 18.49 -10.47
C GLY A 374 18.61 18.83 -11.89
N LEU A 375 17.45 18.32 -12.32
CA LEU A 375 16.86 18.65 -13.62
C LEU A 375 16.45 20.12 -13.70
N ARG A 376 15.86 20.67 -12.63
CA ARG A 376 15.57 22.11 -12.54
C ARG A 376 16.84 22.95 -12.67
N TYR A 377 17.89 22.56 -11.95
CA TYR A 377 19.18 23.24 -12.02
C TYR A 377 19.81 23.14 -13.42
N ALA A 378 19.76 21.96 -14.04
CA ALA A 378 20.24 21.72 -15.39
C ALA A 378 19.50 22.60 -16.42
N ARG A 379 18.17 22.69 -16.33
CA ARG A 379 17.37 23.54 -17.23
C ARG A 379 17.67 25.03 -17.05
N VAL A 380 17.89 25.50 -15.82
CA VAL A 380 18.32 26.90 -15.59
C VAL A 380 19.68 27.17 -16.23
N ARG A 381 20.60 26.21 -16.19
CA ARG A 381 21.95 26.34 -16.78
C ARG A 381 21.95 26.19 -18.30
N HIS A 382 21.02 25.42 -18.84
CA HIS A 382 20.91 25.08 -20.25
C HIS A 382 19.45 25.26 -20.71
N PRO A 383 18.97 26.50 -20.85
CA PRO A 383 17.56 26.79 -21.13
C PRO A 383 17.08 26.20 -22.45
N ASP A 384 17.93 26.27 -23.48
CA ASP A 384 17.61 25.91 -24.87
C ASP A 384 18.11 24.53 -25.29
N LYS A 385 18.73 23.77 -24.37
CA LYS A 385 19.29 22.46 -24.69
C LYS A 385 18.38 21.31 -24.28
N THR A 386 18.39 20.26 -25.09
CA THR A 386 17.81 18.97 -24.72
C THR A 386 18.67 18.33 -23.64
N ILE A 387 18.04 17.85 -22.56
CA ILE A 387 18.76 17.20 -21.47
C ILE A 387 18.78 15.69 -21.72
N LEU A 388 19.98 15.12 -21.81
CA LEU A 388 20.17 13.67 -21.91
C LEU A 388 20.62 13.09 -20.59
N LEU A 389 20.00 11.99 -20.18
CA LEU A 389 20.37 11.24 -18.99
C LEU A 389 21.08 9.94 -19.40
N THR A 390 22.25 9.72 -18.81
CA THR A 390 23.05 8.50 -18.99
C THR A 390 23.14 7.69 -17.71
N SER A 391 23.47 6.41 -17.84
CA SER A 391 23.77 5.50 -16.71
C SER A 391 22.64 5.36 -15.70
N MET A 392 21.38 5.48 -16.15
CA MET A 392 20.20 5.23 -15.31
C MET A 392 19.93 3.73 -15.22
N ASP A 393 19.84 3.20 -14.01
CA ASP A 393 19.46 1.80 -13.80
C ASP A 393 17.96 1.57 -14.03
N GLU A 394 17.62 0.37 -14.50
CA GLU A 394 16.25 -0.05 -14.80
C GLU A 394 15.29 0.16 -13.61
N VAL A 395 15.72 -0.23 -12.41
CA VAL A 395 14.89 -0.16 -11.20
C VAL A 395 14.50 1.29 -10.91
N PHE A 396 15.48 2.20 -10.98
CA PHE A 396 15.22 3.61 -10.74
C PHE A 396 14.42 4.26 -11.87
N PHE A 397 14.63 3.87 -13.13
CA PHE A 397 13.82 4.34 -14.26
C PHE A 397 12.33 4.08 -14.03
N TYR A 398 11.97 2.84 -13.69
CA TYR A 398 10.58 2.45 -13.41
C TYR A 398 10.03 3.07 -12.12
N ALA A 399 10.87 3.48 -11.18
CA ALA A 399 10.44 4.18 -9.97
C ALA A 399 10.30 5.71 -10.15
N SER A 400 10.75 6.27 -11.29
CA SER A 400 10.88 7.71 -11.51
C SER A 400 10.40 8.18 -12.88
N ILE A 401 11.26 8.15 -13.90
CA ILE A 401 11.01 8.69 -15.24
C ILE A 401 9.82 8.02 -15.92
N TYR A 402 9.62 6.71 -15.71
CA TYR A 402 8.45 6.00 -16.24
C TYR A 402 7.12 6.65 -15.83
N HIS A 403 7.08 7.24 -14.64
CA HIS A 403 5.93 7.95 -14.08
C HIS A 403 6.00 9.47 -14.33
N ASP A 404 6.67 9.89 -15.40
CA ASP A 404 6.74 11.28 -15.88
C ASP A 404 7.30 12.29 -14.86
N LEU A 405 8.26 11.85 -14.02
CA LEU A 405 8.88 12.69 -12.98
C LEU A 405 9.37 14.06 -13.49
N PHE A 406 9.85 14.15 -14.74
CA PHE A 406 10.36 15.40 -15.32
C PHE A 406 9.29 16.50 -15.43
N LYS A 407 8.00 16.13 -15.58
CA LYS A 407 6.89 17.11 -15.59
C LYS A 407 6.74 17.83 -14.25
N LEU A 408 7.06 17.16 -13.14
CA LEU A 408 7.11 17.81 -11.82
C LEU A 408 8.28 18.78 -11.70
N ALA A 409 9.40 18.46 -12.36
CA ALA A 409 10.54 19.37 -12.47
C ALA A 409 10.19 20.60 -13.32
N GLY A 410 9.16 20.54 -14.17
CA GLY A 410 8.80 21.60 -15.12
C GLY A 410 9.73 21.60 -16.34
N VAL A 411 10.28 20.43 -16.67
CA VAL A 411 11.25 20.23 -17.75
C VAL A 411 10.68 19.18 -18.69
N TRP A 412 10.58 19.47 -19.99
CA TRP A 412 9.88 18.63 -20.97
C TRP A 412 10.83 17.92 -21.93
N ASP A 413 11.95 18.55 -22.29
CA ASP A 413 12.95 17.98 -23.21
C ASP A 413 14.01 17.20 -22.42
N VAL A 414 13.59 16.12 -21.77
CA VAL A 414 14.46 15.19 -21.03
C VAL A 414 14.32 13.80 -21.60
N TYR A 415 15.43 13.22 -22.06
CA TYR A 415 15.44 11.88 -22.64
C TYR A 415 16.58 11.04 -22.05
N LEU A 416 16.41 9.72 -22.06
CA LEU A 416 17.52 8.79 -21.91
C LEU A 416 18.35 8.80 -23.19
N ALA A 417 19.66 8.71 -23.01
CA ALA A 417 20.56 8.52 -24.14
C ALA A 417 20.27 7.17 -24.84
N PRO A 418 20.32 7.10 -26.19
CA PRO A 418 20.01 5.86 -26.92
C PRO A 418 20.95 4.70 -26.56
N ASP A 419 22.17 4.99 -26.13
CA ASP A 419 23.17 4.02 -25.69
C ASP A 419 23.07 3.65 -24.20
N ALA A 420 22.00 4.09 -23.52
CA ALA A 420 21.65 3.68 -22.17
C ALA A 420 21.09 2.24 -22.17
N ASN A 421 21.96 1.27 -22.44
CA ASN A 421 21.65 -0.17 -22.54
C ASN A 421 21.16 -0.81 -21.22
N SER A 422 20.95 -0.02 -20.18
CA SER A 422 20.62 -0.48 -18.83
C SER A 422 19.12 -0.56 -18.56
N VAL A 423 18.25 -0.13 -19.49
CA VAL A 423 16.80 -0.15 -19.32
C VAL A 423 16.15 -0.97 -20.43
N SER A 424 15.46 -2.04 -20.05
CA SER A 424 14.76 -2.93 -20.98
C SER A 424 13.24 -2.73 -20.92
N GLN A 425 12.57 -2.94 -22.06
CA GLN A 425 11.11 -3.02 -22.13
C GLN A 425 10.61 -4.18 -21.28
N ARG A 426 9.65 -3.91 -20.39
CA ARG A 426 8.97 -4.95 -19.62
C ARG A 426 7.67 -5.39 -20.30
N PRO A 427 7.35 -6.69 -20.36
CA PRO A 427 6.14 -7.18 -21.01
C PRO A 427 4.84 -6.66 -20.39
N ASP A 428 4.84 -6.34 -19.10
CA ASP A 428 3.69 -5.85 -18.33
C ASP A 428 3.51 -4.33 -18.40
N ARG A 429 4.36 -3.62 -19.14
CA ARG A 429 4.41 -2.14 -19.14
C ARG A 429 4.16 -1.56 -20.53
N ALA A 430 3.63 -0.35 -20.53
CA ALA A 430 3.54 0.47 -21.74
C ALA A 430 4.92 0.66 -22.40
N ASN A 431 4.91 0.93 -23.71
CA ASN A 431 6.13 1.13 -24.49
C ASN A 431 6.98 2.28 -23.90
N ILE A 432 8.27 2.02 -23.69
CA ILE A 432 9.25 2.94 -23.12
C ILE A 432 10.02 3.78 -24.16
N ASP A 433 9.89 3.51 -25.46
CA ASP A 433 10.63 4.17 -26.54
C ASP A 433 10.50 5.70 -26.49
N ARG A 434 9.34 6.20 -26.04
CA ARG A 434 9.07 7.63 -25.85
C ARG A 434 10.04 8.34 -24.90
N PHE A 435 10.73 7.59 -24.03
CA PHE A 435 11.68 8.14 -23.06
C PHE A 435 13.11 8.17 -23.60
N PHE A 436 13.39 7.56 -24.74
CA PHE A 436 14.69 7.57 -25.39
C PHE A 436 14.70 8.58 -26.52
N LEU A 437 15.81 9.27 -26.70
CA LEU A 437 16.03 10.05 -27.91
C LEU A 437 16.45 9.09 -29.02
N ALA A 438 15.90 9.24 -30.23
CA ALA A 438 16.30 8.41 -31.37
C ALA A 438 17.81 8.56 -31.65
N PRO A 439 18.53 7.48 -32.02
CA PRO A 439 19.98 7.53 -32.25
C PRO A 439 20.42 8.63 -33.23
N ASP A 440 19.69 8.81 -34.34
CA ASP A 440 19.91 9.88 -35.32
C ASP A 440 19.77 11.28 -34.74
N ASP A 441 18.73 11.50 -33.94
CA ASP A 441 18.47 12.79 -33.29
C ASP A 441 19.50 13.09 -32.22
N ALA A 442 19.89 12.08 -31.44
CA ALA A 442 20.95 12.19 -30.45
C ALA A 442 22.30 12.51 -31.11
N LEU A 443 22.64 11.87 -32.22
CA LEU A 443 23.87 12.14 -32.96
C LEU A 443 23.90 13.59 -33.49
N ARG A 444 22.82 14.01 -34.17
CA ARG A 444 22.71 15.38 -34.71
C ARG A 444 22.78 16.44 -33.62
N ALA A 445 22.06 16.23 -32.52
CA ALA A 445 22.03 17.18 -31.41
C ALA A 445 23.36 17.22 -30.65
N THR A 446 24.08 16.09 -30.57
CA THR A 446 25.45 16.03 -29.99
C THR A 446 26.44 16.80 -30.86
N LEU A 447 26.44 16.60 -32.19
CA LEU A 447 27.34 17.30 -33.11
C LEU A 447 27.09 18.81 -33.17
N ARG A 448 25.85 19.25 -32.93
CA ARG A 448 25.47 20.68 -32.88
C ARG A 448 25.66 21.33 -31.52
N HIS A 449 26.10 20.57 -30.50
CA HIS A 449 26.17 21.02 -29.11
C HIS A 449 24.81 21.47 -28.53
N ASP A 450 23.70 20.92 -29.06
CA ASP A 450 22.33 21.24 -28.63
C ASP A 450 21.87 20.39 -27.43
N VAL A 451 22.75 19.52 -26.92
CA VAL A 451 22.47 18.65 -25.76
C VAL A 451 23.27 19.04 -24.52
N ALA A 452 22.66 18.83 -23.36
CA ALA A 452 23.33 18.83 -22.06
C ALA A 452 23.18 17.45 -21.42
N VAL A 453 24.29 16.72 -21.32
CA VAL A 453 24.29 15.34 -20.83
C VAL A 453 24.64 15.28 -19.34
N TYR A 454 23.86 14.53 -18.58
CA TYR A 454 24.04 14.29 -17.16
C TYR A 454 24.02 12.80 -16.83
N ASP A 455 24.96 12.38 -15.98
CA ASP A 455 24.99 11.04 -15.38
C ASP A 455 24.01 10.96 -14.20
N ALA A 456 23.08 10.00 -14.28
CA ALA A 456 22.02 9.74 -13.32
C ALA A 456 22.26 8.49 -12.44
N SER A 457 23.45 7.87 -12.48
CA SER A 457 23.79 6.68 -11.69
C SER A 457 23.82 6.93 -10.18
N GLY A 458 24.20 8.15 -9.78
CA GLY A 458 24.39 8.51 -8.38
C GLY A 458 23.16 9.13 -7.70
N MET A 459 23.37 9.55 -6.44
CA MET A 459 22.38 10.31 -5.66
C MET A 459 22.19 11.75 -6.16
N ARG A 460 23.06 12.25 -7.04
CA ARG A 460 23.00 13.61 -7.60
C ARG A 460 23.35 13.52 -9.09
N LEU A 461 22.70 14.35 -9.90
CA LEU A 461 23.07 14.52 -11.31
C LEU A 461 24.46 15.12 -11.44
N ARG A 462 25.29 14.52 -12.28
CA ARG A 462 26.66 14.98 -12.59
C ARG A 462 26.76 15.34 -14.05
N GLY A 463 27.33 16.51 -14.37
CA GLY A 463 27.54 16.90 -15.76
C GLY A 463 28.51 15.94 -16.45
N ALA A 464 28.09 15.38 -17.58
CA ALA A 464 28.85 14.40 -18.35
C ALA A 464 28.96 14.78 -19.84
N THR A 465 28.58 16.02 -20.19
CA THR A 465 28.47 16.49 -21.59
C THR A 465 29.76 16.33 -22.37
N SER A 466 30.89 16.82 -21.84
CA SER A 466 32.18 16.73 -22.53
C SER A 466 32.66 15.29 -22.73
N LEU A 467 32.35 14.40 -21.79
CA LEU A 467 32.68 12.98 -21.92
C LEU A 467 31.79 12.35 -23.00
N TYR A 468 30.49 12.61 -22.96
CA TYR A 468 29.53 12.10 -23.94
C TYR A 468 29.87 12.54 -25.36
N GLU A 469 30.14 13.83 -25.58
CA GLU A 469 30.52 14.38 -26.89
C GLU A 469 31.79 13.72 -27.45
N ALA A 470 32.71 13.27 -26.59
CA ALA A 470 33.96 12.64 -27.01
C ALA A 470 33.78 11.20 -27.54
N TYR A 471 32.79 10.43 -27.06
CA TYR A 471 32.63 9.02 -27.44
C TYR A 471 31.33 8.72 -28.21
N ALA A 472 30.28 9.52 -28.01
CA ALA A 472 28.94 9.22 -28.55
C ALA A 472 28.89 9.20 -30.09
N PRO A 473 29.56 10.09 -30.85
CA PRO A 473 29.44 10.10 -32.31
C PRO A 473 29.82 8.77 -32.96
N GLY A 474 30.93 8.15 -32.52
CA GLY A 474 31.36 6.85 -33.03
C GLY A 474 30.38 5.73 -32.65
N ARG A 475 29.87 5.74 -31.42
CA ARG A 475 28.97 4.71 -30.92
C ARG A 475 27.59 4.76 -31.56
N LEU A 476 27.03 5.97 -31.72
CA LEU A 476 25.73 6.19 -32.34
C LEU A 476 25.78 5.88 -33.84
N ALA A 477 26.87 6.22 -34.53
CA ALA A 477 27.06 5.84 -35.94
C ALA A 477 27.04 4.32 -36.12
N THR A 478 27.73 3.56 -35.25
CA THR A 478 27.68 2.09 -35.30
C THR A 478 26.28 1.53 -35.07
N MET A 479 25.48 2.13 -34.16
CA MET A 479 24.10 1.67 -33.91
C MET A 479 23.22 1.85 -35.16
N LEU A 480 23.37 2.98 -35.86
CA LEU A 480 22.66 3.27 -37.10
C LEU A 480 23.06 2.38 -38.28
N GLU A 481 24.26 1.80 -38.26
CA GLU A 481 24.71 0.83 -39.27
C GLU A 481 24.16 -0.59 -39.01
N THR A 482 23.65 -0.86 -37.81
CA THR A 482 23.16 -2.18 -37.38
C THR A 482 21.63 -2.30 -37.33
N GLU A 483 20.90 -1.20 -37.44
CA GLU A 483 19.45 -1.15 -37.65
C GLU A 483 19.10 -1.18 -39.14
#